data_AF-A0A7M3NUT7-F1
#
_entry.id   AF-A0A7M3NUT7-F1
#
_cell.length_a   1.000
_cell.length_b   1.000
_cell.length_c   1.000
_cell.angle_alpha   90.00
_cell.angle_beta   90.00
_cell.angle_gamma   90.00
#
_symmetry.space_group_name_H-M   'P 1'
#
loop_
_entity.id
_entity.type
_entity.pdbx_description
1 polymer ?
#
loop_
_entity_poly.entity_id
_entity_poly.type
_entity_poly.pdbx_seq_one_letter_code
_entity_poly.pdbx_strand_id
1 'polypeptide(L)'
;MSSRLRTRLRVDLAAGVVMATTAALAGPAHAQPAKAVPLFEQRVIFRASQDPGYACFRIPAVVQTVQGTLLAFAEGRHRTCGDAEDIDIVLKRSTDGGRTWGPLQVVTDGGGETHGNPAPVVDRTTGRILLPQTHNPASANGASCDTPCERSPYLQYSDDDGRTWSRPRDLSAQIMPPSWNSWYATGPVHGIQLTRGNHPGRLVFGVNAETWNGSRVSANHAAVMVSDDGGNTWRRRGTDSWPIATDGTFRQKPSEVTLTERTDGTILVSGREQDGTDLGHRTQTFSQDGGDTFTNRFRTLPDLYTPQVQGSTLQLGSRLLLSCPGDPDRRRTMMIRSSYDGGNTWESVDRGTVVSQDWAGYSDLVHIGGDVVGLMYEGGTVDARDEIRFARFNEEWLKPRRGPDPTTADRAPSAQRASVLGGASPTAGVFGSALAFDGANDAVRLPFRPQLELGTGNFTASLWFRYTSRTGEQPLLWMGGIGGAQPQFWLRGEPASNRVRGLMTVRSGATTVRSASVSTTAAHNDGRWHHLALRRGGGRLTLFIDGRQISTPDVSGSLSRNSPFGVHIGQRMDSRAFFTGGIDEVRVWNRSLTDAELTRVRQTNLGPSANTTLWLPLDQVTAGG
;
A
#
# COMPACT_ATOMS: atom_id res chain seq x y z
N MET A 1 -35.37 21.69 69.55
CA MET A 1 -35.70 22.97 70.21
C MET A 1 -34.47 23.46 70.95
N SER A 2 -34.14 24.75 70.77
CA SER A 2 -33.18 25.59 71.52
C SER A 2 -31.69 25.17 71.53
N SER A 3 -30.76 25.83 70.83
CA SER A 3 -30.19 27.19 71.04
C SER A 3 -29.36 27.26 72.35
N ARG A 4 -28.23 27.95 72.53
CA ARG A 4 -27.41 28.97 71.83
C ARG A 4 -26.07 29.00 72.64
N LEU A 5 -24.90 29.09 72.03
CA LEU A 5 -24.13 30.33 71.81
C LEU A 5 -23.66 31.06 73.09
N ARG A 6 -22.34 31.12 73.35
CA ARG A 6 -21.51 32.37 73.30
C ARG A 6 -20.08 32.23 73.89
N THR A 7 -19.11 32.37 72.99
CA THR A 7 -18.06 33.42 72.93
C THR A 7 -16.96 33.56 74.01
N ARG A 8 -15.74 33.18 73.57
CA ARG A 8 -14.39 33.80 73.64
C ARG A 8 -13.71 34.12 74.99
N LEU A 9 -12.46 33.68 75.10
CA LEU A 9 -11.29 34.53 75.35
C LEU A 9 -10.00 33.89 74.79
N ARG A 10 -9.09 34.72 74.25
CA ARG A 10 -7.77 34.36 73.71
C ARG A 10 -6.72 34.40 74.82
N VAL A 11 -5.75 33.48 74.81
CA VAL A 11 -4.40 33.66 75.38
C VAL A 11 -3.41 32.85 74.53
N ASP A 12 -2.29 33.48 74.19
CA ASP A 12 -1.15 32.94 73.42
C ASP A 12 -0.38 31.86 74.21
N LEU A 13 0.17 30.85 73.52
CA LEU A 13 1.31 30.09 74.04
C LEU A 13 2.15 29.49 72.90
N ALA A 14 3.46 29.74 72.97
CA ALA A 14 4.49 29.20 72.09
C ALA A 14 4.63 27.67 72.24
N ALA A 15 4.76 26.96 71.12
CA ALA A 15 4.99 25.52 71.08
C ALA A 15 6.37 25.21 70.48
N GLY A 16 7.21 24.54 71.27
CA GLY A 16 8.49 24.00 70.87
C GLY A 16 8.35 22.80 69.93
N VAL A 17 9.27 22.72 68.97
CA VAL A 17 9.35 21.66 67.96
C VAL A 17 9.99 20.40 68.56
N VAL A 18 9.26 19.29 68.54
CA VAL A 18 9.80 17.94 68.74
C VAL A 18 9.88 17.26 67.38
N MET A 19 11.10 16.97 66.91
CA MET A 19 11.33 16.17 65.71
C MET A 19 11.12 14.69 66.03
N ALA A 20 10.05 14.10 65.48
CA ALA A 20 9.87 12.66 65.41
C ALA A 20 10.43 12.15 64.07
N THR A 21 11.46 11.30 64.14
CA THR A 21 12.01 10.59 62.98
C THR A 21 11.08 9.44 62.57
N THR A 22 10.31 9.64 61.51
CA THR A 22 9.60 8.55 60.82
C THR A 22 10.56 7.82 59.88
N ALA A 23 10.84 6.55 60.17
CA ALA A 23 11.51 5.66 59.23
C ALA A 23 10.54 5.39 58.05
N ALA A 24 10.76 6.05 56.92
CA ALA A 24 10.07 5.75 55.68
C ALA A 24 10.59 4.40 55.14
N LEU A 25 9.79 3.35 55.29
CA LEU A 25 9.98 2.12 54.54
C LEU A 25 9.79 2.45 53.05
N ALA A 26 10.87 2.34 52.27
CA ALA A 26 10.80 2.42 50.82
C ALA A 26 9.87 1.29 50.34
N GLY A 27 8.71 1.66 49.80
CA GLY A 27 7.84 0.71 49.11
C GLY A 27 8.60 0.07 47.94
N PRO A 28 8.19 -1.13 47.49
CA PRO A 28 8.84 -1.77 46.35
C PRO A 28 8.80 -0.78 45.18
N ALA A 29 9.99 -0.38 44.71
CA ALA A 29 10.13 0.34 43.47
C ALA A 29 9.33 -0.44 42.43
N HIS A 30 8.30 0.18 41.87
CA HIS A 30 7.59 -0.37 40.72
C HIS A 30 8.64 -0.49 39.63
N ALA A 31 9.24 -1.68 39.50
CA ALA A 31 10.10 -2.00 38.38
C ALA A 31 9.27 -1.68 37.13
N GLN A 32 9.72 -0.70 36.34
CA GLN A 32 9.16 -0.51 35.01
C GLN A 32 9.13 -1.88 34.34
N PRO A 33 8.00 -2.31 33.75
CA PRO A 33 7.95 -3.57 33.04
C PRO A 33 9.12 -3.59 32.06
N ALA A 34 9.95 -4.62 32.14
CA ALA A 34 11.11 -4.77 31.27
C ALA A 34 10.63 -4.59 29.82
N LYS A 35 11.30 -3.71 29.08
CA LYS A 35 10.95 -3.45 27.69
C LYS A 35 10.95 -4.78 26.94
N ALA A 36 9.86 -5.11 26.26
CA ALA A 36 9.75 -6.37 25.55
C ALA A 36 10.89 -6.48 24.51
N VAL A 37 11.46 -7.68 24.36
CA VAL A 37 12.55 -7.91 23.41
C VAL A 37 11.93 -8.04 22.01
N PRO A 38 12.54 -7.46 20.95
CA PRO A 38 12.08 -7.67 19.58
C PRO A 38 11.99 -9.16 19.22
N LEU A 39 10.85 -9.57 18.67
CA LEU A 39 10.59 -10.93 18.20
C LEU A 39 10.40 -10.92 16.69
N PHE A 40 11.16 -11.76 15.98
CA PHE A 40 10.88 -12.13 14.59
C PHE A 40 11.31 -13.57 14.33
N GLU A 41 10.37 -14.39 13.87
CA GLU A 41 10.60 -15.77 13.46
C GLU A 41 9.82 -16.04 12.17
N GLN A 42 10.36 -16.84 11.25
CA GLN A 42 9.67 -17.18 10.01
C GLN A 42 9.95 -18.62 9.60
N ARG A 43 8.98 -19.23 8.91
CA ARG A 43 9.08 -20.55 8.31
C ARG A 43 8.24 -20.67 7.04
N VAL A 44 8.63 -21.57 6.16
CA VAL A 44 7.82 -21.98 5.01
C VAL A 44 6.76 -22.96 5.50
N ILE A 45 5.52 -22.77 5.10
CA ILE A 45 4.39 -23.60 5.53
C ILE A 45 3.66 -24.28 4.37
N PHE A 46 3.72 -23.75 3.16
CA PHE A 46 3.27 -24.45 1.95
C PHE A 46 4.34 -24.34 0.87
N ARG A 47 4.74 -25.48 0.30
CA ARG A 47 5.70 -25.54 -0.82
C ARG A 47 5.50 -26.85 -1.57
N ALA A 48 5.42 -26.80 -2.89
CA ALA A 48 5.16 -27.97 -3.74
C ALA A 48 6.14 -29.15 -3.49
N SER A 49 7.41 -28.85 -3.19
CA SER A 49 8.40 -29.88 -2.87
C SER A 49 8.26 -30.52 -1.48
N GLN A 50 7.40 -29.97 -0.61
CA GLN A 50 7.11 -30.50 0.73
C GLN A 50 5.73 -31.16 0.80
N ASP A 51 4.81 -30.74 -0.07
CA ASP A 51 3.42 -31.19 -0.12
C ASP A 51 3.11 -31.70 -1.55
N PRO A 52 3.44 -32.98 -1.86
CA PRO A 52 3.30 -33.52 -3.21
C PRO A 52 1.84 -33.56 -3.66
N GLY A 53 1.62 -33.45 -4.97
CA GLY A 53 0.29 -33.41 -5.59
C GLY A 53 -0.10 -32.02 -6.12
N TYR A 54 0.59 -30.96 -5.70
CA TYR A 54 0.35 -29.60 -6.16
C TYR A 54 1.59 -29.01 -6.85
N ALA A 55 1.36 -28.25 -7.91
CA ALA A 55 2.39 -27.46 -8.58
C ALA A 55 2.79 -26.22 -7.77
N CYS A 56 1.83 -25.60 -7.07
CA CYS A 56 2.11 -24.53 -6.11
C CYS A 56 0.92 -24.25 -5.19
N PHE A 57 1.14 -23.36 -4.22
CA PHE A 57 0.14 -22.89 -3.27
C PHE A 57 0.02 -21.37 -3.33
N ARG A 58 -1.20 -20.86 -3.31
CA ARG A 58 -1.48 -19.43 -3.47
C ARG A 58 -2.62 -18.95 -2.58
N ILE A 59 -2.83 -17.64 -2.56
CA ILE A 59 -3.99 -17.00 -1.92
C ILE A 59 -4.11 -17.36 -0.42
N PRO A 60 -3.09 -16.99 0.39
CA PRO A 60 -3.06 -17.27 1.81
C PRO A 60 -4.19 -16.55 2.55
N ALA A 61 -4.85 -17.27 3.45
CA ALA A 61 -5.74 -16.68 4.46
C ALA A 61 -5.51 -17.36 5.82
N VAL A 62 -5.48 -16.59 6.90
CA VAL A 62 -5.19 -17.13 8.23
C VAL A 62 -6.12 -16.56 9.30
N VAL A 63 -6.64 -17.43 10.16
CA VAL A 63 -7.43 -17.04 11.33
C VAL A 63 -6.96 -17.77 12.58
N GLN A 64 -7.22 -17.18 13.74
CA GLN A 64 -7.08 -17.83 15.03
C GLN A 64 -8.46 -18.22 15.57
N THR A 65 -8.62 -19.48 15.95
CA THR A 65 -9.86 -19.99 16.57
C THR A 65 -9.97 -19.54 18.03
N VAL A 66 -11.14 -19.75 18.63
CA VAL A 66 -11.33 -19.49 20.07
C VAL A 66 -10.47 -20.38 20.97
N GLN A 67 -9.96 -21.51 20.46
CA GLN A 67 -9.04 -22.40 21.19
C GLN A 67 -7.57 -21.97 21.04
N GLY A 68 -7.29 -20.91 20.28
CA GLY A 68 -5.93 -20.42 20.01
C GLY A 68 -5.24 -21.12 18.85
N THR A 69 -5.89 -22.09 18.20
CA THR A 69 -5.38 -22.76 17.00
C THR A 69 -5.33 -21.77 15.84
N LEU A 70 -4.21 -21.72 15.12
CA LEU A 70 -4.11 -21.04 13.84
C LEU A 70 -4.51 -22.00 12.72
N LEU A 71 -5.40 -21.53 11.84
CA LEU A 71 -5.83 -22.21 10.63
C LEU A 71 -5.28 -21.42 9.43
N ALA A 72 -4.33 -22.01 8.71
CA ALA A 72 -3.73 -21.42 7.51
C ALA A 72 -4.32 -22.08 6.26
N PHE A 73 -5.13 -21.33 5.53
CA PHE A 73 -5.75 -21.75 4.27
C PHE A 73 -4.94 -21.28 3.08
N ALA A 74 -4.97 -22.07 2.01
CA ALA A 74 -4.42 -21.70 0.71
C ALA A 74 -5.22 -22.38 -0.40
N GLU A 75 -5.08 -21.86 -1.61
CA GLU A 75 -5.37 -22.60 -2.84
C GLU A 75 -4.23 -23.59 -3.10
N GLY A 76 -4.54 -24.89 -3.20
CA GLY A 76 -3.62 -25.90 -3.71
C GLY A 76 -3.87 -26.10 -5.21
N ARG A 77 -2.92 -25.70 -6.05
CA ARG A 77 -3.09 -25.73 -7.52
C ARG A 77 -2.38 -26.94 -8.12
N HIS A 78 -3.11 -27.86 -8.75
CA HIS A 78 -2.62 -29.20 -9.10
C HIS A 78 -1.56 -29.20 -10.21
N ARG A 79 -1.76 -28.44 -11.29
CA ARG A 79 -0.98 -28.61 -12.53
C ARG A 79 -0.05 -27.43 -12.80
N THR A 80 -0.51 -26.22 -12.51
CA THR A 80 0.21 -24.98 -12.78
C THR A 80 -0.06 -23.97 -11.66
N CYS A 81 0.53 -22.78 -11.76
CA CYS A 81 0.13 -21.65 -10.92
C CYS A 81 -0.89 -20.74 -11.59
N GLY A 82 -1.69 -21.28 -12.52
CA GLY A 82 -2.77 -20.60 -13.25
C GLY A 82 -4.02 -20.38 -12.39
N ASP A 83 -4.89 -19.44 -12.79
CA ASP A 83 -5.98 -18.92 -11.96
C ASP A 83 -7.31 -19.67 -12.08
N ALA A 84 -7.54 -20.40 -13.18
CA ALA A 84 -8.70 -21.28 -13.31
C ALA A 84 -8.27 -22.64 -13.86
N GLU A 85 -7.83 -23.52 -12.97
CA GLU A 85 -7.56 -24.94 -13.22
C GLU A 85 -8.22 -25.80 -12.14
N ASP A 86 -7.80 -27.05 -12.00
CA ASP A 86 -8.12 -27.90 -10.86
C ASP A 86 -7.45 -27.34 -9.60
N ILE A 87 -8.24 -26.66 -8.75
CA ILE A 87 -7.74 -25.96 -7.56
C ILE A 87 -8.55 -26.39 -6.34
N ASP A 88 -7.84 -26.88 -5.33
CA ASP A 88 -8.38 -27.24 -4.03
C ASP A 88 -8.29 -26.08 -3.05
N ILE A 89 -9.15 -26.08 -2.03
CA ILE A 89 -8.90 -25.34 -0.79
C ILE A 89 -8.24 -26.28 0.21
N VAL A 90 -7.04 -25.92 0.64
CA VAL A 90 -6.22 -26.69 1.59
C VAL A 90 -6.01 -25.94 2.89
N LEU A 91 -5.66 -26.68 3.95
CA LEU A 91 -5.48 -26.18 5.30
C LEU A 91 -4.25 -26.82 5.96
N LYS A 92 -3.51 -26.03 6.74
CA LYS A 92 -2.62 -26.52 7.80
C LYS A 92 -3.01 -25.88 9.13
N ARG A 93 -2.86 -26.65 10.22
CA ARG A 93 -3.23 -26.23 11.59
C ARG A 93 -2.00 -26.08 12.47
N SER A 94 -1.98 -25.08 13.33
CA SER A 94 -0.96 -24.89 14.36
C SER A 94 -1.58 -24.63 15.73
N THR A 95 -1.16 -25.38 16.74
CA THR A 95 -1.67 -25.27 18.13
C THR A 95 -0.66 -24.62 19.08
N ASP A 96 0.45 -24.11 18.57
CA ASP A 96 1.56 -23.54 19.35
C ASP A 96 1.90 -22.09 18.92
N GLY A 97 0.90 -21.40 18.36
CA GLY A 97 1.02 -20.02 17.90
C GLY A 97 1.83 -19.87 16.61
N GLY A 98 1.79 -20.87 15.73
CA GLY A 98 2.43 -20.84 14.40
C GLY A 98 3.89 -21.28 14.41
N ARG A 99 4.37 -21.88 15.51
CA ARG A 99 5.75 -22.39 15.62
C ARG A 99 5.90 -23.76 15.00
N THR A 100 4.86 -24.58 14.97
CA THR A 100 4.84 -25.84 14.21
C THR A 100 3.49 -26.00 13.52
N TRP A 101 3.47 -26.72 12.41
CA TRP A 101 2.29 -26.90 11.58
C TRP A 101 2.06 -28.38 11.33
N GLY A 102 0.81 -28.80 11.46
CA GLY A 102 0.38 -30.16 11.16
C GLY A 102 0.43 -30.48 9.66
N PRO A 103 0.08 -31.71 9.28
CA PRO A 103 0.05 -32.13 7.87
C PRO A 103 -0.98 -31.33 7.07
N LEU A 104 -0.78 -31.30 5.76
CA LEU A 104 -1.74 -30.75 4.80
C LEU A 104 -3.09 -31.47 4.92
N GLN A 105 -4.18 -30.70 4.89
CA GLN A 105 -5.56 -31.19 4.85
C GLN A 105 -6.27 -30.57 3.65
N VAL A 106 -7.04 -31.37 2.91
CA VAL A 106 -7.93 -30.86 1.87
C VAL A 106 -9.27 -30.52 2.52
N VAL A 107 -9.66 -29.25 2.45
CA VAL A 107 -10.97 -28.76 2.93
C VAL A 107 -12.01 -28.91 1.85
N THR A 108 -11.64 -28.61 0.61
CA THR A 108 -12.51 -28.82 -0.56
C THR A 108 -11.66 -29.27 -1.73
N ASP A 109 -11.95 -30.46 -2.22
CA ASP A 109 -11.42 -30.99 -3.48
C ASP A 109 -12.08 -30.24 -4.65
N GLY A 110 -11.27 -29.71 -5.57
CA GLY A 110 -11.69 -29.05 -6.79
C GLY A 110 -12.39 -30.00 -7.76
N GLY A 111 -12.03 -31.29 -7.76
CA GLY A 111 -12.65 -32.29 -8.62
C GLY A 111 -12.51 -31.99 -10.12
N GLY A 112 -11.46 -31.25 -10.52
CA GLY A 112 -11.28 -30.75 -11.89
C GLY A 112 -11.83 -29.35 -12.13
N GLU A 113 -12.51 -28.74 -11.15
CA GLU A 113 -12.96 -27.34 -11.15
C GLU A 113 -12.06 -26.46 -10.28
N THR A 114 -12.34 -25.16 -10.30
CA THR A 114 -11.57 -24.16 -9.56
C THR A 114 -12.30 -23.76 -8.29
N HIS A 115 -11.77 -24.15 -7.13
CA HIS A 115 -12.20 -23.62 -5.83
C HIS A 115 -11.16 -22.65 -5.29
N GLY A 116 -11.54 -21.40 -5.03
CA GLY A 116 -10.58 -20.35 -4.72
C GLY A 116 -11.09 -19.24 -3.83
N ASN A 117 -10.19 -18.30 -3.55
CA ASN A 117 -10.44 -17.10 -2.73
C ASN A 117 -11.03 -17.40 -1.33
N PRO A 118 -10.35 -18.21 -0.49
CA PRO A 118 -10.82 -18.47 0.87
C PRO A 118 -10.86 -17.18 1.69
N ALA A 119 -11.99 -16.94 2.37
CA ALA A 119 -12.19 -15.76 3.21
C ALA A 119 -12.70 -16.11 4.63
N PRO A 120 -11.94 -16.89 5.42
CA PRO A 120 -12.39 -17.46 6.68
C PRO A 120 -12.83 -16.40 7.70
N VAL A 121 -13.86 -16.70 8.49
CA VAL A 121 -14.36 -15.88 9.59
C VAL A 121 -14.57 -16.77 10.81
N VAL A 122 -14.09 -16.34 11.97
CA VAL A 122 -14.31 -17.06 13.23
C VAL A 122 -15.43 -16.37 13.99
N ASP A 123 -16.53 -17.08 14.22
CA ASP A 123 -17.53 -16.67 15.19
C ASP A 123 -17.01 -16.98 16.59
N ARG A 124 -16.51 -15.95 17.28
CA ARG A 124 -15.95 -16.05 18.62
C ARG A 124 -17.00 -16.36 19.70
N THR A 125 -18.29 -16.22 19.38
CA THR A 125 -19.38 -16.53 20.31
C THR A 125 -19.59 -18.04 20.40
N THR A 126 -19.57 -18.73 19.25
CA THR A 126 -19.86 -20.18 19.18
C THR A 126 -18.60 -21.03 19.03
N GLY A 127 -17.50 -20.45 18.56
CA GLY A 127 -16.29 -21.16 18.16
C GLY A 127 -16.33 -21.72 16.73
N ARG A 128 -17.44 -21.54 16.01
CA ARG A 128 -17.60 -21.95 14.62
C ARG A 128 -16.64 -21.18 13.71
N ILE A 129 -15.99 -21.90 12.80
CA ILE A 129 -15.20 -21.32 11.72
C ILE A 129 -16.04 -21.40 10.44
N LEU A 130 -16.26 -20.26 9.79
CA LEU A 130 -16.97 -20.13 8.53
C LEU A 130 -15.95 -19.89 7.42
N LEU A 131 -16.10 -20.56 6.29
CA LEU A 131 -15.21 -20.44 5.13
C LEU A 131 -16.01 -20.09 3.87
N PRO A 132 -16.31 -18.80 3.66
CA PRO A 132 -16.67 -18.27 2.36
C PRO A 132 -15.56 -18.54 1.34
N GLN A 133 -15.94 -18.98 0.15
CA GLN A 133 -15.05 -19.27 -0.97
C GLN A 133 -15.81 -19.12 -2.29
N THR A 134 -15.13 -19.30 -3.42
CA THR A 134 -15.72 -19.21 -4.76
C THR A 134 -15.43 -20.43 -5.59
N HIS A 135 -16.40 -20.85 -6.40
CA HIS A 135 -16.29 -21.98 -7.33
C HIS A 135 -16.52 -21.52 -8.77
N ASN A 136 -15.74 -22.03 -9.72
CA ASN A 136 -15.94 -21.84 -11.16
C ASN A 136 -15.40 -23.04 -11.96
N PRO A 137 -15.88 -23.26 -13.20
CA PRO A 137 -15.28 -24.25 -14.09
C PRO A 137 -13.80 -23.95 -14.35
N ALA A 138 -12.99 -25.00 -14.49
CA ALA A 138 -11.61 -24.86 -14.92
C ALA A 138 -11.51 -24.41 -16.39
N SER A 139 -10.47 -23.63 -16.69
CA SER A 139 -10.12 -23.26 -18.06
C SER A 139 -9.18 -24.30 -18.69
N ALA A 140 -9.24 -24.46 -20.01
CA ALA A 140 -8.43 -25.44 -20.72
C ALA A 140 -6.91 -25.19 -20.62
N ASN A 141 -6.49 -23.95 -20.39
CA ASN A 141 -5.09 -23.52 -20.37
C ASN A 141 -4.62 -22.98 -19.00
N GLY A 142 -5.45 -23.08 -17.96
CA GLY A 142 -5.17 -22.52 -16.63
C GLY A 142 -5.21 -20.99 -16.55
N ALA A 143 -5.64 -20.29 -17.61
CA ALA A 143 -5.82 -18.84 -17.57
C ALA A 143 -6.98 -18.45 -16.65
N SER A 144 -7.19 -17.14 -16.45
CA SER A 144 -8.44 -16.67 -15.85
C SER A 144 -9.64 -17.17 -16.66
N CYS A 145 -10.76 -17.42 -16.00
CA CYS A 145 -12.03 -17.74 -16.65
C CYS A 145 -12.38 -16.73 -17.76
N ASP A 146 -13.02 -17.22 -18.82
CA ASP A 146 -13.55 -16.39 -19.90
C ASP A 146 -14.59 -15.40 -19.37
N THR A 147 -14.72 -14.26 -20.04
CA THR A 147 -15.73 -13.25 -19.68
C THR A 147 -16.99 -13.42 -20.54
N PRO A 148 -18.20 -13.49 -19.96
CA PRO A 148 -18.50 -13.41 -18.53
C PRO A 148 -18.06 -14.66 -17.77
N CYS A 149 -17.44 -14.44 -16.61
CA CYS A 149 -16.92 -15.52 -15.77
C CYS A 149 -18.03 -16.10 -14.90
N GLU A 150 -18.32 -17.40 -15.06
CA GLU A 150 -19.22 -18.12 -14.17
C GLU A 150 -18.49 -18.44 -12.86
N ARG A 151 -18.65 -17.59 -11.85
CA ARG A 151 -18.01 -17.78 -10.55
C ARG A 151 -18.98 -17.47 -9.42
N SER A 152 -19.25 -18.47 -8.58
CA SER A 152 -20.33 -18.44 -7.59
C SER A 152 -19.80 -18.56 -6.16
N PRO A 153 -20.41 -17.87 -5.17
CA PRO A 153 -19.99 -17.95 -3.77
C PRO A 153 -20.55 -19.19 -3.06
N TYR A 154 -19.68 -19.86 -2.28
CA TYR A 154 -20.03 -21.00 -1.44
C TYR A 154 -19.53 -20.78 -0.01
N LEU A 155 -20.13 -21.53 0.93
CA LEU A 155 -19.76 -21.52 2.34
C LEU A 155 -19.60 -22.94 2.87
N GLN A 156 -18.55 -23.17 3.64
CA GLN A 156 -18.46 -24.30 4.57
C GLN A 156 -18.28 -23.80 5.99
N TYR A 157 -18.44 -24.71 6.95
CA TYR A 157 -18.06 -24.42 8.33
C TYR A 157 -17.41 -25.62 9.00
N SER A 158 -16.70 -25.33 10.09
CA SER A 158 -16.17 -26.30 11.04
C SER A 158 -16.62 -25.93 12.45
N ASP A 159 -17.14 -26.92 13.17
CA ASP A 159 -17.57 -26.80 14.58
C ASP A 159 -16.59 -27.50 15.54
N ASP A 160 -15.46 -28.01 15.03
CA ASP A 160 -14.52 -28.86 15.76
C ASP A 160 -13.06 -28.37 15.69
N ASP A 161 -12.90 -27.04 15.66
CA ASP A 161 -11.61 -26.33 15.63
C ASP A 161 -10.82 -26.58 14.33
N GLY A 162 -11.53 -26.65 13.20
CA GLY A 162 -10.97 -26.80 11.87
C GLY A 162 -10.54 -28.23 11.53
N ARG A 163 -11.02 -29.26 12.25
CA ARG A 163 -10.62 -30.65 12.00
C ARG A 163 -11.46 -31.31 10.91
N THR A 164 -12.75 -31.02 10.88
CA THR A 164 -13.69 -31.46 9.84
C THR A 164 -14.51 -30.29 9.33
N TRP A 165 -15.01 -30.44 8.10
CA TRP A 165 -15.71 -29.39 7.38
C TRP A 165 -17.05 -29.89 6.85
N SER A 166 -18.07 -29.04 6.92
CA SER A 166 -19.37 -29.32 6.31
C SER A 166 -19.25 -29.43 4.79
N ARG A 167 -20.26 -30.00 4.12
CA ARG A 167 -20.38 -29.86 2.66
C ARG A 167 -20.53 -28.38 2.27
N PRO A 168 -20.05 -27.96 1.09
CA PRO A 168 -20.28 -26.62 0.56
C PRO A 168 -21.78 -26.30 0.42
N ARG A 169 -22.18 -25.13 0.90
CA ARG A 169 -23.51 -24.54 0.73
C ARG A 169 -23.41 -23.35 -0.21
N ASP A 170 -24.16 -23.37 -1.30
CA ASP A 170 -24.27 -22.25 -2.24
C ASP A 170 -24.88 -21.01 -1.54
N LEU A 171 -24.23 -19.86 -1.69
CA LEU A 171 -24.69 -18.57 -1.16
C LEU A 171 -25.28 -17.64 -2.23
N SER A 172 -25.30 -18.04 -3.49
CA SER A 172 -25.68 -17.21 -4.64
C SER A 172 -27.02 -16.52 -4.43
N ALA A 173 -28.04 -17.27 -4.00
CA ALA A 173 -29.39 -16.73 -3.75
C ALA A 173 -29.43 -15.63 -2.67
N GLN A 174 -28.44 -15.56 -1.78
CA GLN A 174 -28.39 -14.60 -0.68
C GLN A 174 -27.52 -13.37 -0.99
N ILE A 175 -26.40 -13.55 -1.70
CA ILE A 175 -25.35 -12.53 -1.83
C ILE A 175 -24.82 -12.29 -3.25
N MET A 176 -25.42 -12.91 -4.27
CA MET A 176 -25.08 -12.69 -5.67
C MET A 176 -26.34 -12.21 -6.44
N PRO A 177 -26.60 -10.89 -6.49
CA PRO A 177 -27.73 -10.38 -7.25
C PRO A 177 -27.58 -10.72 -8.74
N PRO A 178 -28.68 -10.88 -9.50
CA PRO A 178 -28.61 -11.30 -10.91
C PRO A 178 -27.78 -10.38 -11.83
N SER A 179 -27.57 -9.13 -11.44
CA SER A 179 -26.70 -8.18 -12.17
C SER A 179 -25.21 -8.45 -11.97
N TRP A 180 -24.81 -9.23 -10.97
CA TRP A 180 -23.42 -9.66 -10.76
C TRP A 180 -23.20 -11.00 -11.47
N ASN A 181 -23.22 -10.94 -12.80
CA ASN A 181 -23.30 -12.07 -13.73
C ASN A 181 -21.97 -12.28 -14.50
N SER A 182 -20.85 -11.95 -13.87
CA SER A 182 -19.49 -12.20 -14.36
C SER A 182 -18.61 -12.50 -13.13
N TRP A 183 -17.34 -12.08 -13.14
CA TRP A 183 -16.38 -12.28 -12.05
C TRP A 183 -16.99 -12.01 -10.67
N TYR A 184 -16.74 -12.91 -9.72
CA TYR A 184 -17.10 -12.80 -8.31
C TYR A 184 -15.94 -13.33 -7.45
N ALA A 185 -15.54 -12.60 -6.41
CA ALA A 185 -14.48 -13.02 -5.50
C ALA A 185 -14.82 -12.67 -4.04
N THR A 186 -14.56 -13.60 -3.12
CA THR A 186 -14.62 -13.42 -1.66
C THR A 186 -13.24 -13.06 -1.12
N GLY A 187 -13.11 -12.00 -0.32
CA GLY A 187 -11.80 -11.50 0.09
C GLY A 187 -10.90 -11.29 -1.14
N PRO A 188 -9.79 -12.05 -1.31
CA PRO A 188 -9.28 -13.04 -0.38
C PRO A 188 -8.55 -12.39 0.80
N VAL A 189 -8.66 -13.04 1.97
CA VAL A 189 -8.17 -12.74 3.34
C VAL A 189 -9.25 -13.14 4.33
N HIS A 190 -8.93 -13.22 5.62
CA HIS A 190 -9.95 -13.35 6.65
C HIS A 190 -11.01 -12.22 6.63
N GLY A 191 -12.23 -12.57 6.99
CA GLY A 191 -13.23 -11.62 7.49
C GLY A 191 -13.14 -11.49 9.01
N ILE A 192 -13.99 -10.63 9.60
CA ILE A 192 -13.95 -10.32 11.04
C ILE A 192 -15.30 -10.58 11.70
N GLN A 193 -15.26 -10.78 13.02
CA GLN A 193 -16.42 -10.57 13.88
C GLN A 193 -16.25 -9.24 14.60
N LEU A 194 -17.27 -8.39 14.53
CA LEU A 194 -17.26 -7.10 15.22
C LEU A 194 -17.34 -7.29 16.73
N THR A 195 -16.53 -6.52 17.45
CA THR A 195 -16.44 -6.56 18.91
C THR A 195 -16.98 -5.27 19.54
N ARG A 196 -17.22 -4.24 18.72
CA ARG A 196 -17.59 -2.88 19.15
C ARG A 196 -18.73 -2.32 18.29
N GLY A 197 -19.07 -1.06 18.55
CA GLY A 197 -20.14 -0.35 17.85
C GLY A 197 -21.52 -0.91 18.18
N ASN A 198 -22.46 -0.72 17.25
CA ASN A 198 -23.87 -1.12 17.44
C ASN A 198 -24.17 -2.58 17.05
N HIS A 199 -23.16 -3.31 16.54
CA HIS A 199 -23.33 -4.67 16.01
C HIS A 199 -22.29 -5.67 16.56
N PRO A 200 -22.02 -5.72 17.88
CA PRO A 200 -21.10 -6.71 18.42
C PRO A 200 -21.63 -8.13 18.11
N GLY A 201 -20.73 -9.02 17.70
CA GLY A 201 -21.05 -10.39 17.28
C GLY A 201 -21.37 -10.54 15.79
N ARG A 202 -21.64 -9.46 15.05
CA ARG A 202 -21.85 -9.49 13.60
C ARG A 202 -20.60 -9.98 12.88
N LEU A 203 -20.79 -10.90 11.95
CA LEU A 203 -19.74 -11.42 11.06
C LEU A 203 -19.72 -10.61 9.77
N VAL A 204 -18.52 -10.31 9.26
CA VAL A 204 -18.33 -9.49 8.06
C VAL A 204 -17.19 -10.05 7.21
N PHE A 205 -17.40 -10.17 5.90
CA PHE A 205 -16.32 -10.42 4.93
C PHE A 205 -16.48 -9.57 3.65
N GLY A 206 -15.38 -9.35 2.92
CA GLY A 206 -15.36 -8.52 1.71
C GLY A 206 -15.66 -9.32 0.44
N VAL A 207 -16.22 -8.67 -0.58
CA VAL A 207 -16.48 -9.23 -1.91
C VAL A 207 -16.19 -8.19 -2.98
N ASN A 208 -15.71 -8.64 -4.14
CA ASN A 208 -15.81 -7.85 -5.37
C ASN A 208 -16.48 -8.66 -6.49
N ALA A 209 -17.20 -7.96 -7.37
CA ALA A 209 -17.97 -8.58 -8.46
C ALA A 209 -18.08 -7.67 -9.69
N GLU A 210 -18.48 -8.24 -10.82
CA GLU A 210 -18.65 -7.53 -12.09
C GLU A 210 -20.05 -7.71 -12.70
N THR A 211 -20.52 -6.70 -13.44
CA THR A 211 -21.70 -6.80 -14.31
C THR A 211 -21.27 -6.95 -15.77
N TRP A 212 -21.89 -7.89 -16.47
CA TRP A 212 -21.81 -8.07 -17.92
C TRP A 212 -23.14 -7.67 -18.58
N ASN A 213 -23.06 -6.86 -19.64
CA ASN A 213 -24.26 -6.34 -20.33
C ASN A 213 -24.64 -7.11 -21.62
N GLY A 214 -24.01 -8.25 -21.90
CA GLY A 214 -24.18 -9.00 -23.15
C GLY A 214 -23.04 -8.80 -24.16
N SER A 215 -22.20 -7.76 -23.99
CA SER A 215 -21.11 -7.45 -24.93
C SER A 215 -19.77 -7.12 -24.28
N ARG A 216 -19.79 -6.53 -23.07
CA ARG A 216 -18.61 -6.19 -22.29
C ARG A 216 -18.95 -6.14 -20.80
N VAL A 217 -17.93 -6.18 -19.95
CA VAL A 217 -18.08 -5.79 -18.55
C VAL A 217 -18.53 -4.32 -18.52
N SER A 218 -19.60 -4.03 -17.80
CA SER A 218 -20.23 -2.72 -17.73
C SER A 218 -20.11 -2.04 -16.37
N ALA A 219 -19.84 -2.80 -15.30
CA ALA A 219 -19.61 -2.27 -13.96
C ALA A 219 -18.72 -3.19 -13.12
N ASN A 220 -18.01 -2.60 -12.17
CA ASN A 220 -17.31 -3.28 -11.07
C ASN A 220 -17.94 -2.90 -9.73
N HIS A 221 -17.95 -3.84 -8.81
CA HIS A 221 -18.55 -3.71 -7.49
C HIS A 221 -17.56 -4.16 -6.42
N ALA A 222 -17.47 -3.41 -5.33
CA ALA A 222 -16.86 -3.86 -4.09
C ALA A 222 -17.90 -3.73 -2.98
N ALA A 223 -18.03 -4.76 -2.16
CA ALA A 223 -19.05 -4.80 -1.12
C ALA A 223 -18.57 -5.56 0.12
N VAL A 224 -19.34 -5.44 1.20
CA VAL A 224 -19.24 -6.32 2.37
C VAL A 224 -20.50 -7.16 2.51
N MET A 225 -20.30 -8.39 2.98
CA MET A 225 -21.35 -9.35 3.34
C MET A 225 -21.41 -9.45 4.84
N VAL A 226 -22.62 -9.37 5.42
CA VAL A 226 -22.82 -9.42 6.88
C VAL A 226 -23.73 -10.57 7.29
N SER A 227 -23.48 -11.12 8.47
CA SER A 227 -24.36 -12.08 9.13
C SER A 227 -24.51 -11.73 10.62
N ASP A 228 -25.75 -11.76 11.10
CA ASP A 228 -26.12 -11.47 12.49
C ASP A 228 -26.62 -12.72 13.23
N ASP A 229 -26.53 -13.91 12.61
CA ASP A 229 -27.13 -15.17 13.10
C ASP A 229 -26.14 -16.35 13.07
N GLY A 230 -24.84 -16.06 13.26
CA GLY A 230 -23.79 -17.09 13.30
C GLY A 230 -23.43 -17.68 11.93
N GLY A 231 -23.68 -16.94 10.85
CA GLY A 231 -23.38 -17.37 9.47
C GLY A 231 -24.50 -18.19 8.81
N ASN A 232 -25.67 -18.28 9.43
CA ASN A 232 -26.81 -19.02 8.87
C ASN A 232 -27.40 -18.29 7.66
N THR A 233 -27.59 -16.98 7.77
CA THR A 233 -27.99 -16.10 6.67
C THR A 233 -27.00 -14.96 6.47
N TRP A 234 -26.84 -14.56 5.21
CA TRP A 234 -25.92 -13.50 4.79
C TRP A 234 -26.67 -12.43 3.99
N ARG A 235 -26.26 -11.18 4.17
CA ARG A 235 -26.81 -10.03 3.45
C ARG A 235 -25.69 -9.22 2.84
N ARG A 236 -25.84 -8.87 1.56
CA ARG A 236 -25.01 -7.84 0.92
C ARG A 236 -25.37 -6.47 1.50
N ARG A 237 -24.36 -5.72 1.93
CA ARG A 237 -24.51 -4.40 2.55
C ARG A 237 -23.68 -3.34 1.86
N GLY A 238 -22.84 -2.58 2.58
CA GLY A 238 -22.04 -1.50 2.02
C GLY A 238 -21.47 -1.90 0.68
N THR A 239 -21.82 -1.16 -0.38
CA THR A 239 -21.51 -1.49 -1.77
C THR A 239 -21.07 -0.20 -2.47
N ASP A 240 -19.90 -0.24 -3.10
CA ASP A 240 -19.44 0.79 -4.04
C ASP A 240 -19.45 0.20 -5.45
N SER A 241 -19.95 0.97 -6.42
CA SER A 241 -20.17 0.50 -7.79
C SER A 241 -19.67 1.53 -8.80
N TRP A 242 -18.82 1.05 -9.71
CA TRP A 242 -18.15 1.86 -10.71
C TRP A 242 -18.53 1.40 -12.12
N PRO A 243 -19.27 2.21 -12.90
CA PRO A 243 -19.55 1.87 -14.29
C PRO A 243 -18.29 2.00 -15.14
N ILE A 244 -18.20 1.21 -16.20
CA ILE A 244 -17.18 1.37 -17.24
C ILE A 244 -17.51 2.60 -18.10
N ALA A 245 -16.50 3.38 -18.45
CA ALA A 245 -16.64 4.50 -19.37
C ALA A 245 -16.85 4.03 -20.82
N THR A 246 -17.23 4.95 -21.70
CA THR A 246 -17.42 4.66 -23.14
C THR A 246 -16.13 4.15 -23.78
N ASP A 247 -14.98 4.69 -23.37
CA ASP A 247 -13.64 4.32 -23.84
C ASP A 247 -13.10 2.99 -23.28
N GLY A 248 -13.92 2.26 -22.50
CA GLY A 248 -13.57 0.96 -21.95
C GLY A 248 -12.70 1.02 -20.69
N THR A 249 -12.54 2.20 -20.06
CA THR A 249 -11.80 2.34 -18.81
C THR A 249 -12.72 2.34 -17.58
N PHE A 250 -12.23 1.85 -16.45
CA PHE A 250 -12.84 2.09 -15.14
C PHE A 250 -12.18 3.30 -14.50
N ARG A 251 -12.97 4.16 -13.83
CA ARG A 251 -12.35 5.22 -13.01
C ARG A 251 -11.60 4.62 -11.81
N GLN A 252 -12.27 3.74 -11.09
CA GLN A 252 -11.71 2.89 -10.05
C GLN A 252 -12.33 1.50 -10.19
N LYS A 253 -11.58 0.49 -9.79
CA LYS A 253 -12.00 -0.91 -9.77
C LYS A 253 -11.46 -1.55 -8.49
N PRO A 254 -12.04 -1.21 -7.32
CA PRO A 254 -11.66 -1.86 -6.07
C PRO A 254 -11.95 -3.36 -6.15
N SER A 255 -10.96 -4.18 -5.79
CA SER A 255 -11.03 -5.64 -5.75
C SER A 255 -10.22 -6.19 -4.57
N GLU A 256 -10.36 -7.49 -4.28
CA GLU A 256 -9.53 -8.19 -3.29
C GLU A 256 -9.60 -7.51 -1.90
N VAL A 257 -10.83 -7.41 -1.37
CA VAL A 257 -11.20 -6.54 -0.25
C VAL A 257 -10.81 -7.15 1.10
N THR A 258 -10.04 -6.40 1.90
CA THR A 258 -9.70 -6.68 3.29
C THR A 258 -10.38 -5.69 4.24
N LEU A 259 -10.53 -6.06 5.50
CA LEU A 259 -11.26 -5.28 6.50
C LEU A 259 -10.67 -5.40 7.90
N THR A 260 -10.79 -4.34 8.68
CA THR A 260 -10.33 -4.30 10.08
C THR A 260 -11.21 -3.40 10.91
N GLU A 261 -11.66 -3.88 12.06
CA GLU A 261 -12.35 -3.06 13.06
C GLU A 261 -11.33 -2.22 13.85
N ARG A 262 -11.52 -0.91 13.83
CA ARG A 262 -10.74 0.06 14.62
C ARG A 262 -11.15 0.03 16.08
N THR A 263 -10.31 0.61 16.95
CA THR A 263 -10.60 0.73 18.38
C THR A 263 -11.87 1.55 18.70
N ASP A 264 -12.31 2.41 17.77
CA ASP A 264 -13.55 3.19 17.87
C ASP A 264 -14.79 2.48 17.30
N GLY A 265 -14.66 1.24 16.80
CA GLY A 265 -15.74 0.46 16.18
C GLY A 265 -15.98 0.76 14.70
N THR A 266 -15.24 1.70 14.10
CA THR A 266 -15.28 1.93 12.64
C THR A 266 -14.61 0.76 11.93
N ILE A 267 -15.21 0.27 10.84
CA ILE A 267 -14.56 -0.71 9.95
C ILE A 267 -13.77 0.06 8.89
N LEU A 268 -12.46 -0.15 8.84
CA LEU A 268 -11.67 0.18 7.66
C LEU A 268 -11.89 -0.92 6.62
N VAL A 269 -12.22 -0.54 5.38
CA VAL A 269 -12.36 -1.44 4.24
C VAL A 269 -11.32 -1.02 3.19
N SER A 270 -10.36 -1.88 2.88
CA SER A 270 -9.29 -1.61 1.90
C SER A 270 -9.33 -2.64 0.78
N GLY A 271 -9.04 -2.21 -0.45
CA GLY A 271 -8.95 -3.10 -1.60
C GLY A 271 -7.72 -2.80 -2.44
N ARG A 272 -7.33 -3.79 -3.25
CA ARG A 272 -6.51 -3.57 -4.43
C ARG A 272 -7.27 -2.65 -5.38
N GLU A 273 -6.58 -1.67 -5.96
CA GLU A 273 -7.10 -0.89 -7.08
C GLU A 273 -6.61 -1.54 -8.38
N GLN A 274 -7.54 -2.08 -9.18
CA GLN A 274 -7.23 -2.87 -10.36
C GLN A 274 -7.55 -2.13 -11.66
N ASP A 275 -6.54 -1.52 -12.25
CA ASP A 275 -6.64 -0.89 -13.57
C ASP A 275 -7.60 0.30 -13.66
N GLY A 276 -7.98 0.90 -12.53
CA GLY A 276 -8.63 2.20 -12.49
C GLY A 276 -7.78 3.31 -13.08
N THR A 277 -8.41 4.33 -13.67
CA THR A 277 -7.70 5.52 -14.16
C THR A 277 -7.23 6.44 -13.05
N ASP A 278 -7.90 6.45 -11.90
CA ASP A 278 -7.42 7.17 -10.73
C ASP A 278 -6.03 6.63 -10.32
N LEU A 279 -5.19 7.47 -9.71
CA LEU A 279 -3.83 7.09 -9.31
C LEU A 279 -3.84 6.18 -8.08
N GLY A 280 -2.80 5.35 -7.95
CA GLY A 280 -2.61 4.40 -6.86
C GLY A 280 -2.99 2.96 -7.23
N HIS A 281 -2.45 2.00 -6.49
CA HIS A 281 -2.76 0.57 -6.63
C HIS A 281 -3.52 0.00 -5.42
N ARG A 282 -3.89 0.87 -4.48
CA ARG A 282 -4.77 0.56 -3.36
C ARG A 282 -5.78 1.66 -3.15
N THR A 283 -6.91 1.27 -2.61
CA THR A 283 -8.03 2.16 -2.35
C THR A 283 -8.73 1.73 -1.06
N GLN A 284 -9.45 2.64 -0.42
CA GLN A 284 -10.09 2.37 0.87
C GLN A 284 -11.32 3.22 1.12
N THR A 285 -12.21 2.72 1.96
CA THR A 285 -13.34 3.45 2.55
C THR A 285 -13.54 3.01 4.01
N PHE A 286 -14.54 3.58 4.66
CA PHE A 286 -14.89 3.30 6.04
C PHE A 286 -16.37 2.96 6.17
N SER A 287 -16.73 2.20 7.19
CA SER A 287 -18.12 2.02 7.64
C SER A 287 -18.22 2.28 9.14
N GLN A 288 -19.20 3.09 9.52
CA GLN A 288 -19.46 3.49 10.92
C GLN A 288 -20.69 2.79 11.50
N ASP A 289 -21.37 1.96 10.71
CA ASP A 289 -22.64 1.29 11.01
C ASP A 289 -22.52 -0.24 10.88
N GLY A 290 -21.36 -0.79 11.26
CA GLY A 290 -21.13 -2.23 11.28
C GLY A 290 -21.22 -2.90 9.91
N GLY A 291 -20.83 -2.19 8.85
CA GLY A 291 -20.80 -2.67 7.47
C GLY A 291 -22.07 -2.42 6.66
N ASP A 292 -23.10 -1.80 7.25
CA ASP A 292 -24.38 -1.56 6.56
C ASP A 292 -24.22 -0.57 5.38
N THR A 293 -23.42 0.49 5.55
CA THR A 293 -23.08 1.46 4.49
C THR A 293 -21.60 1.84 4.51
N PHE A 294 -21.12 2.37 3.38
CA PHE A 294 -19.81 3.03 3.32
C PHE A 294 -19.99 4.53 3.51
N THR A 295 -19.15 5.14 4.35
CA THR A 295 -19.18 6.58 4.64
C THR A 295 -18.95 7.41 3.37
N ASN A 296 -18.10 6.91 2.46
CA ASN A 296 -17.85 7.49 1.14
C ASN A 296 -17.59 6.37 0.12
N ARG A 297 -17.48 6.71 -1.16
CA ARG A 297 -16.85 5.82 -2.14
C ARG A 297 -15.40 5.53 -1.76
N PHE A 298 -14.86 4.46 -2.34
CA PHE A 298 -13.45 4.14 -2.23
C PHE A 298 -12.58 5.31 -2.69
N ARG A 299 -11.57 5.65 -1.88
CA ARG A 299 -10.56 6.68 -2.15
C ARG A 299 -9.22 6.00 -2.39
N THR A 300 -8.58 6.33 -3.51
CA THR A 300 -7.24 5.81 -3.80
C THR A 300 -6.16 6.39 -2.90
N LEU A 301 -5.03 5.69 -2.85
CA LEU A 301 -3.82 6.06 -2.11
C LEU A 301 -2.63 6.19 -3.07
N PRO A 302 -2.49 7.32 -3.80
CA PRO A 302 -1.48 7.48 -4.85
C PRO A 302 -0.04 7.39 -4.34
N ASP A 303 0.24 7.89 -3.14
CA ASP A 303 1.55 7.91 -2.50
C ASP A 303 1.87 6.65 -1.67
N LEU A 304 0.94 5.69 -1.61
CA LEU A 304 1.20 4.37 -1.05
C LEU A 304 1.81 3.45 -2.13
N TYR A 305 3.13 3.29 -2.09
CA TYR A 305 3.86 2.47 -3.06
C TYR A 305 3.65 0.99 -2.80
N THR A 306 3.06 0.33 -3.79
CA THR A 306 2.71 -1.09 -3.82
C THR A 306 2.45 -1.46 -5.27
N PRO A 307 2.72 -2.70 -5.71
CA PRO A 307 2.24 -3.17 -7.00
C PRO A 307 0.73 -3.42 -6.90
N GLN A 308 0.07 -3.73 -8.03
CA GLN A 308 -1.32 -4.18 -8.03
C GLN A 308 -1.41 -5.60 -7.44
N VAL A 309 -1.70 -5.66 -6.14
CA VAL A 309 -1.74 -6.91 -5.37
C VAL A 309 -2.68 -6.77 -4.17
N GLN A 310 -3.27 -7.89 -3.79
CA GLN A 310 -3.95 -8.02 -2.51
C GLN A 310 -3.00 -7.73 -1.34
N GLY A 311 -3.55 -7.26 -0.23
CA GLY A 311 -2.85 -7.22 1.07
C GLY A 311 -3.85 -7.05 2.20
N SER A 312 -3.41 -7.27 3.44
CA SER A 312 -4.30 -7.33 4.61
C SER A 312 -4.04 -6.21 5.60
N THR A 313 -5.03 -5.91 6.43
CA THR A 313 -4.91 -4.94 7.53
C THR A 313 -5.21 -5.58 8.88
N LEU A 314 -4.63 -5.04 9.96
CA LEU A 314 -4.85 -5.51 11.34
C LEU A 314 -4.71 -4.36 12.35
N GLN A 315 -5.56 -4.30 13.37
CA GLN A 315 -5.40 -3.38 14.50
C GLN A 315 -4.44 -3.98 15.53
N LEU A 316 -3.36 -3.26 15.86
CA LEU A 316 -2.40 -3.61 16.91
C LEU A 316 -2.19 -2.42 17.85
N GLY A 317 -2.72 -2.51 19.07
CA GLY A 317 -2.62 -1.43 20.06
C GLY A 317 -3.15 -0.11 19.50
N SER A 318 -2.30 0.93 19.45
CA SER A 318 -2.65 2.26 18.95
C SER A 318 -2.43 2.47 17.45
N ARG A 319 -2.02 1.44 16.69
CA ARG A 319 -1.73 1.55 15.26
C ARG A 319 -2.47 0.49 14.44
N LEU A 320 -2.78 0.84 13.20
CA LEU A 320 -3.17 -0.14 12.18
C LEU A 320 -1.92 -0.60 11.44
N LEU A 321 -1.88 -1.88 11.12
CA LEU A 321 -0.88 -2.51 10.27
C LEU A 321 -1.49 -2.76 8.89
N LEU A 322 -0.67 -2.61 7.86
CA LEU A 322 -0.93 -3.08 6.50
C LEU A 322 0.22 -3.98 6.08
N SER A 323 -0.10 -5.20 5.63
CA SER A 323 0.83 -6.09 4.94
C SER A 323 0.65 -5.97 3.43
N CYS A 324 1.71 -5.55 2.74
CA CYS A 324 1.78 -5.62 1.28
C CYS A 324 3.23 -5.50 0.80
N PRO A 325 3.53 -5.96 -0.43
CA PRO A 325 4.78 -5.64 -1.10
C PRO A 325 4.97 -4.11 -1.24
N GLY A 326 6.16 -3.60 -0.94
CA GLY A 326 6.48 -2.17 -0.98
C GLY A 326 7.12 -1.67 -2.27
N ASP A 327 7.43 -2.57 -3.21
CA ASP A 327 7.98 -2.19 -4.51
C ASP A 327 6.86 -1.65 -5.43
N PRO A 328 6.97 -0.43 -5.99
CA PRO A 328 5.87 0.18 -6.74
C PRO A 328 5.54 -0.48 -8.09
N ASP A 329 6.41 -1.37 -8.60
CA ASP A 329 6.25 -2.04 -9.89
C ASP A 329 5.99 -3.55 -9.72
N ARG A 330 6.77 -4.20 -8.86
CA ARG A 330 6.84 -5.66 -8.81
C ARG A 330 6.29 -6.21 -7.49
N ARG A 331 5.68 -7.38 -7.54
CA ARG A 331 5.29 -8.18 -6.37
C ARG A 331 6.53 -8.71 -5.64
N ARG A 332 7.19 -7.82 -4.89
CA ARG A 332 8.40 -8.11 -4.12
C ARG A 332 8.57 -7.12 -2.96
N THR A 333 9.45 -7.47 -2.04
CA THR A 333 9.70 -6.71 -0.82
C THR A 333 8.47 -6.69 0.10
N MET A 334 8.12 -7.82 0.72
CA MET A 334 7.01 -7.86 1.70
C MET A 334 7.32 -6.91 2.87
N MET A 335 6.38 -6.04 3.22
CA MET A 335 6.54 -5.05 4.29
C MET A 335 5.32 -4.99 5.21
N ILE A 336 5.57 -4.50 6.43
CA ILE A 336 4.55 -3.98 7.33
C ILE A 336 4.61 -2.46 7.34
N ARG A 337 3.45 -1.82 7.10
CA ARG A 337 3.24 -0.36 7.11
C ARG A 337 2.36 0.00 8.30
N SER A 338 2.73 1.02 9.07
CA SER A 338 1.88 1.49 10.15
C SER A 338 1.00 2.66 9.69
N SER A 339 -0.19 2.76 10.29
CA SER A 339 -1.02 3.96 10.27
C SER A 339 -1.36 4.34 11.72
N TYR A 340 -1.25 5.63 12.03
CA TYR A 340 -1.49 6.20 13.37
C TYR A 340 -2.69 7.16 13.39
N ASP A 341 -3.44 7.25 12.30
CA ASP A 341 -4.58 8.13 12.11
C ASP A 341 -5.85 7.36 11.71
N GLY A 342 -5.89 6.07 12.07
CA GLY A 342 -7.02 5.19 11.79
C GLY A 342 -7.14 4.77 10.32
N GLY A 343 -6.04 4.78 9.57
CA GLY A 343 -5.98 4.31 8.19
C GLY A 343 -6.05 5.43 7.16
N ASN A 344 -6.14 6.70 7.54
CA ASN A 344 -6.23 7.81 6.59
C ASN A 344 -4.93 7.99 5.80
N THR A 345 -3.80 7.82 6.46
CA THR A 345 -2.46 7.78 5.87
C THR A 345 -1.71 6.55 6.32
N TRP A 346 -0.70 6.16 5.55
CA TRP A 346 0.20 5.05 5.84
C TRP A 346 1.63 5.54 5.78
N GLU A 347 2.50 5.00 6.63
CA GLU A 347 3.95 5.25 6.55
C GLU A 347 4.47 5.01 5.11
N SER A 348 5.53 5.72 4.70
CA SER A 348 6.25 5.61 3.41
C SER A 348 7.33 4.53 3.42
N VAL A 349 7.81 4.03 2.26
CA VAL A 349 8.61 2.77 2.15
C VAL A 349 9.87 2.75 3.02
N ASP A 350 10.44 3.92 3.27
CA ASP A 350 11.59 4.15 4.16
C ASP A 350 11.23 4.04 5.66
N ARG A 351 9.98 4.32 6.03
CA ARG A 351 9.43 4.22 7.41
C ARG A 351 8.88 2.83 7.75
N GLY A 352 8.50 2.01 6.76
CA GLY A 352 7.97 0.66 6.98
C GLY A 352 9.02 -0.39 7.35
N THR A 353 8.58 -1.47 7.98
CA THR A 353 9.42 -2.62 8.35
C THR A 353 9.47 -3.61 7.20
N VAL A 354 10.67 -3.97 6.75
CA VAL A 354 10.86 -4.98 5.69
C VAL A 354 10.82 -6.37 6.32
N VAL A 355 9.92 -7.23 5.85
CA VAL A 355 9.82 -8.63 6.26
C VAL A 355 10.73 -9.50 5.39
N SER A 356 10.72 -9.26 4.08
CA SER A 356 11.54 -9.97 3.11
C SER A 356 11.81 -9.06 1.91
N GLN A 357 12.96 -9.21 1.25
CA GLN A 357 13.29 -8.52 -0.02
C GLN A 357 13.04 -9.39 -1.26
N ASP A 358 12.64 -10.65 -1.06
CA ASP A 358 12.31 -11.61 -2.11
C ASP A 358 11.08 -11.17 -2.92
N TRP A 359 10.75 -11.94 -3.97
CA TRP A 359 9.41 -11.88 -4.53
C TRP A 359 8.40 -12.19 -3.44
N ALA A 360 7.28 -11.46 -3.49
CA ALA A 360 6.27 -11.47 -2.46
C ALA A 360 4.94 -11.00 -3.03
N GLY A 361 3.88 -11.78 -2.79
CA GLY A 361 2.57 -11.57 -3.36
C GLY A 361 1.52 -11.28 -2.30
N TYR A 362 0.48 -12.11 -2.30
CA TYR A 362 -0.66 -12.02 -1.40
C TYR A 362 -0.21 -12.20 0.05
N SER A 363 -0.94 -11.61 0.98
CA SER A 363 -0.64 -11.71 2.41
C SER A 363 -1.87 -11.57 3.30
N ASP A 364 -1.82 -12.21 4.46
CA ASP A 364 -2.84 -12.11 5.50
C ASP A 364 -2.23 -12.04 6.91
N LEU A 365 -2.77 -11.15 7.73
CA LEU A 365 -2.33 -10.87 9.10
C LEU A 365 -3.30 -11.51 10.10
N VAL A 366 -2.77 -12.01 11.21
CA VAL A 366 -3.59 -12.58 12.30
C VAL A 366 -3.05 -12.16 13.66
N HIS A 367 -3.94 -11.80 14.58
CA HIS A 367 -3.55 -11.64 15.98
C HIS A 367 -3.37 -13.02 16.62
N ILE A 368 -2.21 -13.29 17.23
CA ILE A 368 -1.92 -14.58 17.88
C ILE A 368 -2.15 -14.47 19.39
N GLY A 369 -1.78 -13.33 19.99
CA GLY A 369 -1.94 -13.09 21.43
C GLY A 369 -0.97 -12.04 21.94
N GLY A 370 -1.40 -11.24 22.93
CA GLY A 370 -0.62 -10.11 23.44
C GLY A 370 -0.31 -9.10 22.34
N ASP A 371 0.97 -8.80 22.15
CA ASP A 371 1.51 -7.96 21.07
C ASP A 371 2.04 -8.76 19.87
N VAL A 372 1.87 -10.09 19.86
CA VAL A 372 2.37 -10.96 18.80
C VAL A 372 1.37 -11.09 17.65
N VAL A 373 1.87 -10.82 16.45
CA VAL A 373 1.16 -10.88 15.18
C VAL A 373 1.76 -11.97 14.30
N GLY A 374 0.90 -12.70 13.61
CA GLY A 374 1.25 -13.60 12.52
C GLY A 374 1.07 -12.91 11.17
N LEU A 375 1.97 -13.20 10.24
CA LEU A 375 1.86 -12.81 8.83
C LEU A 375 2.06 -14.05 7.97
N MET A 376 1.01 -14.44 7.25
CA MET A 376 1.08 -15.45 6.20
C MET A 376 1.21 -14.75 4.85
N TYR A 377 2.18 -15.13 4.01
CA TYR A 377 2.35 -14.46 2.72
C TYR A 377 3.01 -15.35 1.66
N GLU A 378 2.61 -15.15 0.41
CA GLU A 378 3.29 -15.67 -0.78
C GLU A 378 4.70 -15.07 -0.88
N GLY A 379 5.74 -15.88 -1.09
CA GLY A 379 7.07 -15.36 -1.39
C GLY A 379 8.00 -16.38 -2.03
N GLY A 380 9.17 -15.92 -2.48
CA GLY A 380 10.15 -16.79 -3.12
C GLY A 380 11.31 -16.06 -3.77
N THR A 381 12.44 -16.75 -3.92
CA THR A 381 13.65 -16.16 -4.50
C THR A 381 13.51 -15.95 -6.01
N VAL A 382 12.68 -16.74 -6.69
CA VAL A 382 12.52 -16.72 -8.15
C VAL A 382 11.16 -16.16 -8.54
N ASP A 383 10.10 -16.59 -7.87
CA ASP A 383 8.72 -16.14 -8.10
C ASP A 383 7.99 -15.99 -6.76
N ALA A 384 7.00 -15.10 -6.69
CA ALA A 384 6.19 -14.94 -5.47
C ALA A 384 5.41 -16.21 -5.12
N ARG A 385 5.19 -17.10 -6.11
CA ARG A 385 4.40 -18.33 -6.01
C ARG A 385 5.22 -19.56 -5.63
N ASP A 386 6.53 -19.40 -5.39
CA ASP A 386 7.40 -20.51 -5.01
C ASP A 386 6.93 -21.19 -3.71
N GLU A 387 6.44 -20.39 -2.76
CA GLU A 387 6.02 -20.86 -1.44
C GLU A 387 5.12 -19.87 -0.69
N ILE A 388 4.47 -20.36 0.36
CA ILE A 388 3.81 -19.52 1.36
C ILE A 388 4.58 -19.63 2.68
N ARG A 389 4.92 -18.48 3.25
CA ARG A 389 5.66 -18.32 4.51
C ARG A 389 4.73 -17.87 5.61
N PHE A 390 5.04 -18.26 6.85
CA PHE A 390 4.43 -17.72 8.06
C PHE A 390 5.50 -17.09 8.93
N ALA A 391 5.37 -15.78 9.18
CA ALA A 391 6.20 -15.01 10.08
C ALA A 391 5.43 -14.67 11.37
N ARG A 392 6.15 -14.61 12.49
CA ARG A 392 5.68 -14.17 13.80
C ARG A 392 6.52 -12.97 14.22
N PHE A 393 5.89 -11.89 14.62
CA PHE A 393 6.60 -10.72 15.15
C PHE A 393 5.82 -10.01 16.24
N ASN A 394 6.49 -9.16 17.02
CA ASN A 394 5.85 -8.33 18.02
C ASN A 394 6.03 -6.82 17.71
N GLU A 395 5.41 -5.97 18.53
CA GLU A 395 5.43 -4.53 18.34
C GLU A 395 6.86 -3.95 18.40
N GLU A 396 7.72 -4.50 19.26
CA GLU A 396 9.12 -4.06 19.44
C GLU A 396 10.04 -4.39 18.25
N TRP A 397 9.66 -5.36 17.40
CA TRP A 397 10.38 -5.64 16.15
C TRP A 397 10.02 -4.67 15.01
N LEU A 398 8.83 -4.07 15.05
CA LEU A 398 8.44 -3.07 14.05
C LEU A 398 9.31 -1.82 14.18
N LYS A 399 9.61 -1.17 13.05
CA LYS A 399 10.22 0.15 13.06
C LYS A 399 9.39 1.09 13.96
N PRO A 400 10.06 1.85 14.84
CA PRO A 400 9.37 2.77 15.72
C PRO A 400 8.77 3.93 14.92
N ARG A 401 7.67 4.50 15.44
CA ARG A 401 7.14 5.76 14.93
C ARG A 401 8.25 6.82 15.02
N ARG A 402 8.56 7.46 13.89
CA ARG A 402 9.50 8.58 13.81
C ARG A 402 8.74 9.90 13.69
N GLY A 403 9.35 10.98 14.16
CA GLY A 403 8.87 12.34 13.94
C GLY A 403 8.80 12.71 12.45
N PRO A 404 8.33 13.92 12.11
CA PRO A 404 8.36 14.41 10.74
C PRO A 404 9.81 14.50 10.24
N ASP A 405 9.99 14.31 8.92
CA ASP A 405 11.30 14.48 8.30
C ASP A 405 11.69 15.96 8.22
N PRO A 406 12.99 16.28 8.11
CA PRO A 406 13.43 17.59 7.64
C PRO A 406 12.77 17.95 6.31
N THR A 407 12.59 19.25 6.04
CA THR A 407 11.87 19.70 4.84
C THR A 407 12.52 20.88 4.12
N THR A 408 12.33 20.95 2.82
CA THR A 408 12.64 22.11 1.96
C THR A 408 11.34 22.74 1.42
N ALA A 409 11.40 24.01 1.05
CA ALA A 409 10.24 24.72 0.52
C ALA A 409 9.86 24.24 -0.90
N ASP A 410 8.56 24.09 -1.14
CA ASP A 410 7.98 24.16 -2.48
C ASP A 410 7.30 25.53 -2.61
N ARG A 411 7.80 26.36 -3.51
CA ARG A 411 7.31 27.73 -3.76
C ARG A 411 6.19 27.76 -4.80
N ALA A 412 5.72 26.61 -5.29
CA ALA A 412 4.53 26.57 -6.11
C ALA A 412 3.28 27.00 -5.30
N PRO A 413 2.26 27.58 -5.94
CA PRO A 413 1.03 28.00 -5.25
C PRO A 413 0.39 26.86 -4.45
N SER A 414 0.09 27.14 -3.17
CA SER A 414 -0.56 26.21 -2.23
C SER A 414 0.20 24.90 -1.99
N ALA A 415 1.51 24.88 -2.26
CA ALA A 415 2.31 23.69 -2.08
C ALA A 415 2.65 23.42 -0.61
N GLN A 416 2.70 22.13 -0.27
CA GLN A 416 3.28 21.67 0.97
C GLN A 416 4.80 21.56 0.82
N ARG A 417 5.52 21.66 1.94
CA ARG A 417 6.98 21.46 1.95
C ARG A 417 7.33 20.02 1.56
N ALA A 418 8.46 19.85 0.88
CA ALA A 418 8.96 18.54 0.49
C ALA A 418 9.86 17.95 1.57
N SER A 419 9.77 16.64 1.81
CA SER A 419 10.61 15.94 2.79
C SER A 419 12.01 15.76 2.24
N VAL A 420 13.02 15.97 3.08
CA VAL A 420 14.45 15.78 2.79
C VAL A 420 14.92 14.56 3.60
N LEU A 421 15.39 13.55 2.88
CA LEU A 421 15.78 12.25 3.42
C LEU A 421 17.29 12.03 3.28
N GLY A 422 17.82 11.06 4.02
CA GLY A 422 19.21 10.57 3.91
C GLY A 422 20.28 11.45 4.55
N GLY A 423 20.02 12.75 4.66
CA GLY A 423 21.01 13.72 5.14
C GLY A 423 21.43 14.75 4.10
N ALA A 424 20.76 14.79 2.94
CA ALA A 424 20.98 15.79 1.91
C ALA A 424 21.06 17.20 2.51
N SER A 425 22.15 17.89 2.19
CA SER A 425 22.58 19.08 2.93
C SER A 425 22.89 20.26 2.01
N PRO A 426 22.79 21.51 2.52
CA PRO A 426 23.07 22.68 1.71
C PRO A 426 24.50 22.72 1.13
N THR A 427 24.64 23.15 -0.11
CA THR A 427 25.90 23.44 -0.82
C THR A 427 25.75 24.75 -1.61
N ALA A 428 26.87 25.31 -2.10
CA ALA A 428 26.82 26.42 -3.06
C ALA A 428 26.06 26.03 -4.34
N GLY A 429 25.02 26.79 -4.67
CA GLY A 429 24.16 26.64 -5.84
C GLY A 429 24.50 27.59 -6.97
N VAL A 430 23.66 27.59 -8.00
CA VAL A 430 23.69 28.54 -9.12
C VAL A 430 23.04 29.86 -8.72
N PHE A 431 21.92 29.79 -7.98
CA PHE A 431 21.19 30.95 -7.48
C PHE A 431 21.15 30.96 -5.95
N GLY A 432 22.33 31.07 -5.35
CA GLY A 432 22.50 31.04 -3.90
C GLY A 432 22.95 29.66 -3.42
N SER A 433 22.06 28.95 -2.74
CA SER A 433 22.32 27.60 -2.20
C SER A 433 21.58 26.55 -3.01
N ALA A 434 22.07 25.31 -2.93
CA ALA A 434 21.50 24.10 -3.52
C ALA A 434 21.55 22.96 -2.49
N LEU A 435 21.03 21.78 -2.83
CA LEU A 435 21.26 20.57 -2.02
C LEU A 435 22.30 19.65 -2.65
N ALA A 436 23.20 19.15 -1.82
CA ALA A 436 24.13 18.07 -2.12
C ALA A 436 23.52 16.72 -1.72
N PHE A 437 23.73 15.72 -2.58
CA PHE A 437 23.28 14.35 -2.43
C PHE A 437 24.49 13.41 -2.45
N ASP A 438 24.49 12.40 -1.59
CA ASP A 438 25.62 11.49 -1.37
C ASP A 438 25.62 10.24 -2.28
N GLY A 439 24.49 9.89 -2.87
CA GLY A 439 24.30 8.68 -3.68
C GLY A 439 24.07 7.39 -2.91
N ALA A 440 23.80 7.47 -1.60
CA ALA A 440 23.51 6.31 -0.76
C ALA A 440 22.02 6.22 -0.44
N ASN A 441 21.45 7.29 0.13
CA ASN A 441 20.06 7.31 0.58
C ASN A 441 19.38 8.70 0.49
N ASP A 442 20.11 9.71 0.04
CA ASP A 442 19.63 11.09 -0.08
C ASP A 442 18.52 11.25 -1.12
N ALA A 443 17.45 11.93 -0.73
CA ALA A 443 16.32 12.22 -1.61
C ALA A 443 15.54 13.44 -1.14
N VAL A 444 14.90 14.15 -2.07
CA VAL A 444 13.76 15.01 -1.75
C VAL A 444 12.49 14.38 -2.30
N ARG A 445 11.48 14.19 -1.44
CA ARG A 445 10.20 13.56 -1.79
C ARG A 445 9.05 14.51 -1.50
N LEU A 446 8.11 14.61 -2.42
CA LEU A 446 6.92 15.43 -2.21
C LEU A 446 5.74 14.58 -1.74
N PRO A 447 4.91 15.11 -0.81
CA PRO A 447 3.59 14.55 -0.58
C PRO A 447 2.76 14.69 -1.87
N PHE A 448 1.89 13.72 -2.13
CA PHE A 448 1.03 13.77 -3.28
C PHE A 448 -0.01 14.89 -3.15
N ARG A 449 -0.25 15.60 -4.27
CA ARG A 449 -1.39 16.52 -4.45
C ARG A 449 -1.84 16.53 -5.91
N PRO A 450 -3.13 16.74 -6.20
CA PRO A 450 -3.66 16.65 -7.57
C PRO A 450 -2.98 17.60 -8.58
N GLN A 451 -2.43 18.74 -8.14
CA GLN A 451 -1.75 19.68 -9.03
C GLN A 451 -0.42 19.14 -9.60
N LEU A 452 0.13 18.07 -9.02
CA LEU A 452 1.33 17.41 -9.55
C LEU A 452 1.00 16.51 -10.77
N GLU A 453 -0.28 16.19 -10.97
CA GLU A 453 -0.73 15.37 -12.08
C GLU A 453 -0.73 16.17 -13.38
N LEU A 454 0.06 15.73 -14.36
CA LEU A 454 0.15 16.39 -15.66
C LEU A 454 -0.87 15.88 -16.68
N GLY A 455 -1.47 14.71 -16.41
CA GLY A 455 -2.48 14.10 -17.29
C GLY A 455 -1.99 13.96 -18.73
N THR A 456 -2.85 14.30 -19.69
CA THR A 456 -2.52 14.35 -21.13
C THR A 456 -1.86 15.66 -21.56
N GLY A 457 -1.66 16.60 -20.63
CA GLY A 457 -1.21 17.95 -20.91
C GLY A 457 0.23 18.05 -21.40
N ASN A 458 0.53 19.22 -21.96
CA ASN A 458 1.90 19.67 -22.20
C ASN A 458 2.55 20.05 -20.86
N PHE A 459 3.87 19.94 -20.79
CA PHE A 459 4.61 20.32 -19.59
C PHE A 459 6.01 20.80 -19.92
N THR A 460 6.61 21.48 -18.93
CA THR A 460 8.03 21.79 -18.92
C THR A 460 8.57 21.47 -17.54
N ALA A 461 9.64 20.70 -17.45
CA ALA A 461 10.41 20.47 -16.23
C ALA A 461 11.82 21.03 -16.41
N SER A 462 12.37 21.66 -15.39
CA SER A 462 13.69 22.31 -15.43
C SER A 462 14.41 22.12 -14.11
N LEU A 463 15.74 21.98 -14.14
CA LEU A 463 16.60 21.94 -12.97
C LEU A 463 18.03 22.29 -13.34
N TRP A 464 18.84 22.57 -12.33
CA TRP A 464 20.30 22.56 -12.44
C TRP A 464 20.88 21.33 -11.76
N PHE A 465 21.94 20.78 -12.34
CA PHE A 465 22.66 19.67 -11.74
C PHE A 465 24.18 19.82 -11.90
N ARG A 466 24.93 19.19 -11.00
CA ARG A 466 26.39 19.08 -11.04
C ARG A 466 26.82 17.74 -10.45
N TYR A 467 27.62 16.96 -11.18
CA TYR A 467 28.13 15.68 -10.69
C TYR A 467 29.44 15.28 -11.37
N THR A 468 30.14 14.29 -10.81
CA THR A 468 31.41 13.75 -11.35
C THR A 468 31.40 12.22 -11.50
N SER A 469 30.32 11.55 -11.08
CA SER A 469 30.21 10.10 -11.18
C SER A 469 30.37 9.63 -12.64
N ARG A 470 31.09 8.53 -12.82
CA ARG A 470 31.34 7.91 -14.14
C ARG A 470 30.50 6.66 -14.38
N THR A 471 29.76 6.21 -13.37
CA THR A 471 29.01 4.96 -13.39
C THR A 471 27.65 5.11 -12.73
N GLY A 472 26.80 4.11 -12.90
CA GLY A 472 25.46 4.07 -12.31
C GLY A 472 24.48 5.01 -12.98
N GLU A 473 23.21 4.84 -12.63
CA GLU A 473 22.15 5.78 -13.02
C GLU A 473 22.13 6.94 -12.03
N GLN A 474 22.02 8.17 -12.54
CA GLN A 474 22.05 9.40 -11.75
C GLN A 474 20.68 10.10 -11.84
N PRO A 475 19.67 9.67 -11.04
CA PRO A 475 18.30 10.20 -11.13
C PRO A 475 18.24 11.65 -10.64
N LEU A 476 17.81 12.57 -11.50
CA LEU A 476 17.74 14.00 -11.18
C LEU A 476 16.33 14.39 -10.73
N LEU A 477 15.33 14.07 -11.54
CA LEU A 477 13.90 14.28 -11.27
C LEU A 477 13.13 13.06 -11.78
N TRP A 478 12.23 12.54 -10.96
CA TRP A 478 11.31 11.47 -11.31
C TRP A 478 9.88 11.84 -10.90
N MET A 479 8.92 11.71 -11.81
CA MET A 479 7.50 11.99 -11.56
C MET A 479 6.61 10.89 -12.14
N GLY A 480 5.65 10.42 -11.34
CA GLY A 480 4.70 9.37 -11.74
C GLY A 480 5.08 7.99 -11.18
N GLY A 481 4.77 6.95 -11.96
CA GLY A 481 5.08 5.55 -11.63
C GLY A 481 6.51 5.15 -12.03
N ILE A 482 6.72 3.85 -12.21
CA ILE A 482 8.03 3.28 -12.57
C ILE A 482 7.89 2.06 -13.49
N GLY A 483 9.01 1.61 -14.08
CA GLY A 483 9.03 0.46 -14.98
C GLY A 483 8.61 0.83 -16.40
N GLY A 484 8.26 -0.17 -17.21
CA GLY A 484 7.90 0.03 -18.63
C GLY A 484 6.41 0.21 -18.90
N ALA A 485 5.55 -0.06 -17.93
CA ALA A 485 4.10 -0.13 -18.09
C ALA A 485 3.35 1.01 -17.38
N GLN A 486 4.00 1.73 -16.47
CA GLN A 486 3.36 2.78 -15.68
C GLN A 486 3.68 4.17 -16.26
N PRO A 487 2.66 5.06 -16.38
CA PRO A 487 2.89 6.45 -16.78
C PRO A 487 3.86 7.19 -15.86
N GLN A 488 4.83 7.86 -16.45
CA GLN A 488 5.89 8.56 -15.73
C GLN A 488 6.63 9.52 -16.66
N PHE A 489 7.39 10.44 -16.09
CA PHE A 489 8.54 11.03 -16.78
C PHE A 489 9.71 11.20 -15.82
N TRP A 490 10.92 11.23 -16.38
CA TRP A 490 12.12 11.46 -15.58
C TRP A 490 13.24 12.11 -16.39
N LEU A 491 14.18 12.69 -15.65
CA LEU A 491 15.46 13.21 -16.10
C LEU A 491 16.57 12.47 -15.33
N ARG A 492 17.57 11.93 -16.03
CA ARG A 492 18.70 11.25 -15.39
C ARG A 492 19.99 11.37 -16.18
N GLY A 493 21.12 11.35 -15.46
CA GLY A 493 22.44 11.11 -16.03
C GLY A 493 22.70 9.60 -16.19
N GLU A 494 23.38 9.23 -17.28
CA GLU A 494 23.83 7.88 -17.59
C GLU A 494 25.30 7.94 -18.05
N PRO A 495 26.25 8.23 -17.15
CA PRO A 495 27.63 8.50 -17.50
C PRO A 495 28.33 7.33 -18.21
N ALA A 496 27.98 6.07 -17.86
CA ALA A 496 28.50 4.89 -18.55
C ALA A 496 28.05 4.80 -20.03
N SER A 497 26.95 5.45 -20.39
CA SER A 497 26.47 5.61 -21.78
C SER A 497 26.80 6.98 -22.38
N ASN A 498 27.63 7.76 -21.71
CA ASN A 498 28.03 9.12 -22.07
C ASN A 498 26.84 10.05 -22.44
N ARG A 499 25.77 10.05 -21.63
CA ARG A 499 24.57 10.86 -21.92
C ARG A 499 23.80 11.32 -20.68
N VAL A 500 23.02 12.38 -20.86
CA VAL A 500 21.87 12.76 -20.03
C VAL A 500 20.61 12.48 -20.84
N ARG A 501 19.59 11.92 -20.20
CA ARG A 501 18.38 11.44 -20.88
C ARG A 501 17.12 11.95 -20.20
N GLY A 502 16.16 12.36 -21.01
CA GLY A 502 14.76 12.55 -20.62
C GLY A 502 13.91 11.44 -21.22
N LEU A 503 12.99 10.90 -20.43
CA LEU A 503 12.02 9.91 -20.88
C LEU A 503 10.62 10.29 -20.39
N MET A 504 9.62 9.96 -21.20
CA MET A 504 8.20 9.99 -20.87
C MET A 504 7.57 8.66 -21.27
N THR A 505 6.80 8.06 -20.37
CA THR A 505 5.90 6.95 -20.63
C THR A 505 4.47 7.42 -20.41
N VAL A 506 3.60 7.16 -21.38
CA VAL A 506 2.20 7.55 -21.34
C VAL A 506 1.31 6.35 -21.56
N ARG A 507 0.07 6.46 -21.09
CA ARG A 507 -0.98 5.47 -21.37
C ARG A 507 -2.18 6.13 -22.05
N SER A 508 -2.77 5.45 -23.03
CA SER A 508 -4.05 5.81 -23.67
C SER A 508 -5.03 4.62 -23.65
N GLY A 509 -6.35 4.88 -23.57
CA GLY A 509 -7.38 3.84 -23.44
C GLY A 509 -7.24 2.98 -22.17
N ALA A 510 -7.58 1.70 -22.22
CA ALA A 510 -7.37 0.79 -21.09
C ALA A 510 -5.90 0.33 -20.98
N THR A 511 -5.29 -0.10 -22.08
CA THR A 511 -4.06 -0.92 -22.05
C THR A 511 -2.86 -0.33 -22.80
N THR A 512 -3.06 0.62 -23.72
CA THR A 512 -1.99 1.07 -24.62
C THR A 512 -0.96 1.93 -23.90
N VAL A 513 0.27 1.42 -23.78
CA VAL A 513 1.43 2.13 -23.22
C VAL A 513 2.41 2.50 -24.33
N ARG A 514 2.92 3.73 -24.32
CA ARG A 514 3.92 4.23 -25.26
C ARG A 514 4.97 5.05 -24.53
N SER A 515 6.20 5.03 -25.03
CA SER A 515 7.29 5.84 -24.48
C SER A 515 8.00 6.64 -25.55
N ALA A 516 8.45 7.84 -25.19
CA ALA A 516 9.37 8.66 -25.97
C ALA A 516 10.57 9.02 -25.10
N SER A 517 11.76 9.09 -25.70
CA SER A 517 12.96 9.51 -24.99
C SER A 517 13.91 10.29 -25.87
N VAL A 518 14.64 11.21 -25.25
CA VAL A 518 15.59 12.10 -25.91
C VAL A 518 16.85 12.17 -25.06
N SER A 519 18.03 12.15 -25.70
CA SER A 519 19.32 12.10 -25.00
C SER A 519 20.31 13.10 -25.58
N THR A 520 21.21 13.58 -24.74
CA THR A 520 22.44 14.27 -25.17
C THR A 520 23.47 13.26 -25.70
N THR A 521 24.56 13.79 -26.25
CA THR A 521 25.73 13.02 -26.70
C THR A 521 26.92 13.12 -25.73
N ALA A 522 26.70 13.68 -24.53
CA ALA A 522 27.70 13.78 -23.47
C ALA A 522 27.02 13.60 -22.10
N ALA A 523 27.76 13.06 -21.12
CA ALA A 523 27.26 12.84 -19.76
C ALA A 523 27.12 14.13 -18.93
N HIS A 524 27.86 15.19 -19.26
CA HIS A 524 27.88 16.43 -18.47
C HIS A 524 28.25 16.20 -16.99
N ASN A 525 29.20 15.28 -16.75
CA ASN A 525 29.72 14.90 -15.44
C ASN A 525 31.11 15.53 -15.15
N ASP A 526 31.32 16.76 -15.59
CA ASP A 526 32.60 17.49 -15.49
C ASP A 526 32.76 18.27 -14.17
N GLY A 527 31.82 18.11 -13.24
CA GLY A 527 31.80 18.85 -11.97
C GLY A 527 31.39 20.31 -12.11
N ARG A 528 30.81 20.74 -13.24
CA ARG A 528 30.22 22.09 -13.41
C ARG A 528 28.70 22.04 -13.32
N TRP A 529 28.10 23.20 -13.05
CA TRP A 529 26.66 23.35 -13.08
C TRP A 529 26.15 23.40 -14.52
N HIS A 530 25.17 22.56 -14.82
CA HIS A 530 24.49 22.49 -16.11
C HIS A 530 22.98 22.68 -15.93
N HIS A 531 22.37 23.44 -16.84
CA HIS A 531 20.92 23.64 -16.86
C HIS A 531 20.26 22.60 -17.75
N LEU A 532 19.32 21.84 -17.19
CA LEU A 532 18.56 20.81 -17.87
C LEU A 532 17.08 21.19 -17.93
N ALA A 533 16.44 21.04 -19.09
CA ALA A 533 14.99 21.10 -19.17
C ALA A 533 14.41 20.04 -20.12
N LEU A 534 13.24 19.51 -19.78
CA LEU A 534 12.44 18.63 -20.63
C LEU A 534 11.10 19.30 -20.92
N ARG A 535 10.74 19.42 -22.20
CA ARG A 535 9.50 20.05 -22.65
C ARG A 535 8.71 19.12 -23.53
N ARG A 536 7.44 18.90 -23.20
CA ARG A 536 6.42 18.31 -24.09
C ARG A 536 5.55 19.43 -24.64
N GLY A 537 5.55 19.58 -25.98
CA GLY A 537 4.75 20.59 -26.67
C GLY A 537 4.98 20.55 -28.18
N GLY A 538 3.98 20.97 -28.96
CA GLY A 538 4.08 21.02 -30.43
C GLY A 538 4.34 19.65 -31.08
N GLY A 539 3.86 18.55 -30.48
CA GLY A 539 4.09 17.18 -30.97
C GLY A 539 5.52 16.67 -30.78
N ARG A 540 6.31 17.33 -29.93
CA ARG A 540 7.71 16.97 -29.67
C ARG A 540 8.00 16.85 -28.18
N LEU A 541 8.90 15.92 -27.86
CA LEU A 541 9.60 15.87 -26.59
C LEU A 541 11.01 16.46 -26.82
N THR A 542 11.30 17.58 -26.16
CA THR A 542 12.54 18.35 -26.36
C THR A 542 13.33 18.42 -25.07
N LEU A 543 14.60 18.02 -25.12
CA LEU A 543 15.58 18.16 -24.06
C LEU A 543 16.45 19.39 -24.34
N PHE A 544 16.68 20.21 -23.32
CA PHE A 544 17.58 21.34 -23.36
C PHE A 544 18.73 21.10 -22.39
N ILE A 545 19.97 21.22 -22.87
CA ILE A 545 21.16 21.24 -22.03
C ILE A 545 21.93 22.54 -22.30
N ASP A 546 22.08 23.38 -21.28
CA ASP A 546 22.70 24.71 -21.39
C ASP A 546 22.14 25.54 -22.56
N GLY A 547 20.82 25.45 -22.78
CA GLY A 547 20.10 26.16 -23.83
C GLY A 547 20.18 25.53 -25.22
N ARG A 548 20.99 24.49 -25.43
CA ARG A 548 21.00 23.71 -26.68
C ARG A 548 19.89 22.67 -26.67
N GLN A 549 19.12 22.60 -27.75
CA GLN A 549 17.96 21.72 -27.84
C GLN A 549 18.22 20.46 -28.67
N ILE A 550 17.64 19.34 -28.23
CA ILE A 550 17.57 18.06 -28.92
C ILE A 550 16.13 17.60 -28.82
N SER A 551 15.54 17.07 -29.89
CA SER A 551 14.12 16.69 -29.86
C SER A 551 13.81 15.42 -30.64
N THR A 552 12.76 14.75 -30.20
CA THR A 552 12.13 13.58 -30.84
C THR A 552 10.63 13.85 -30.97
N PRO A 553 9.91 13.19 -31.89
CA PRO A 553 8.44 13.16 -31.84
C PRO A 553 7.95 12.71 -30.45
N ASP A 554 6.86 13.30 -29.97
CA ASP A 554 6.23 12.88 -28.72
C ASP A 554 5.31 11.65 -28.92
N VAL A 555 4.72 11.20 -27.81
CA VAL A 555 3.70 10.15 -27.81
C VAL A 555 2.45 10.67 -27.11
N SER A 556 1.27 10.35 -27.64
CA SER A 556 -0.01 10.78 -27.07
C SER A 556 -0.44 9.89 -25.90
N GLY A 557 -1.08 10.47 -24.89
CA GLY A 557 -1.57 9.75 -23.71
C GLY A 557 -1.27 10.50 -22.41
N SER A 558 -1.82 9.96 -21.31
CA SER A 558 -1.67 10.50 -19.96
C SER A 558 -0.37 10.05 -19.30
N LEU A 559 0.29 10.99 -18.61
CA LEU A 559 1.47 10.79 -17.75
C LEU A 559 1.12 10.39 -16.31
N SER A 560 -0.16 10.44 -15.93
CA SER A 560 -0.61 10.26 -14.55
C SER A 560 -1.96 9.55 -14.53
N ARG A 561 -1.94 8.21 -14.60
CA ARG A 561 -3.11 7.34 -14.37
C ARG A 561 -2.68 5.90 -14.12
N ASN A 562 -3.48 5.10 -13.41
CA ASN A 562 -3.23 3.68 -13.16
C ASN A 562 -1.76 3.38 -12.75
N SER A 563 -1.28 4.08 -11.72
CA SER A 563 0.06 3.91 -11.17
C SER A 563 0.15 4.55 -9.78
N PRO A 564 1.01 4.05 -8.87
CA PRO A 564 1.39 4.82 -7.71
C PRO A 564 2.13 6.07 -8.22
N PHE A 565 1.99 7.17 -7.51
CA PHE A 565 2.48 8.46 -7.97
C PHE A 565 3.46 9.05 -6.97
N GLY A 566 4.71 9.19 -7.41
CA GLY A 566 5.76 9.83 -6.64
C GLY A 566 6.38 11.00 -7.36
N VAL A 567 6.89 11.97 -6.61
CA VAL A 567 7.83 12.98 -7.11
C VAL A 567 9.10 12.88 -6.28
N HIS A 568 10.21 12.55 -6.94
CA HIS A 568 11.50 12.28 -6.32
C HIS A 568 12.60 13.11 -6.98
N ILE A 569 13.41 13.79 -6.16
CA ILE A 569 14.63 14.48 -6.57
C ILE A 569 15.82 13.72 -6.01
N GLY A 570 16.82 13.46 -6.86
CA GLY A 570 18.01 12.72 -6.46
C GLY A 570 17.80 11.21 -6.28
N GLN A 571 16.61 10.69 -6.58
CA GLN A 571 16.26 9.29 -6.30
C GLN A 571 15.33 8.69 -7.37
N ARG A 572 15.52 7.40 -7.67
CA ARG A 572 14.47 6.60 -8.33
C ARG A 572 13.33 6.31 -7.36
N MET A 573 12.11 6.22 -7.88
CA MET A 573 10.92 5.89 -7.08
C MET A 573 11.04 4.56 -6.30
N ASP A 574 11.69 3.55 -6.88
CA ASP A 574 11.93 2.24 -6.25
C ASP A 574 13.12 2.23 -5.27
N SER A 575 13.75 3.39 -5.02
CA SER A 575 14.91 3.54 -4.13
C SER A 575 16.12 2.66 -4.50
N ARG A 576 16.28 2.27 -5.78
CA ARG A 576 17.41 1.44 -6.24
C ARG A 576 18.58 2.21 -6.83
N ALA A 577 18.38 3.50 -7.10
CA ALA A 577 19.45 4.40 -7.51
C ALA A 577 19.27 5.76 -6.87
N PHE A 578 20.40 6.38 -6.56
CA PHE A 578 20.52 7.64 -5.88
C PHE A 578 21.55 8.49 -6.61
N PHE A 579 21.33 9.79 -6.61
CA PHE A 579 22.21 10.77 -7.23
C PHE A 579 23.35 11.14 -6.30
N THR A 580 24.56 11.26 -6.84
CA THR A 580 25.70 11.86 -6.12
C THR A 580 26.09 13.18 -6.79
N GLY A 581 25.89 14.31 -6.12
CA GLY A 581 26.18 15.63 -6.70
C GLY A 581 25.34 16.75 -6.10
N GLY A 582 25.24 17.88 -6.81
CA GLY A 582 24.36 19.00 -6.45
C GLY A 582 23.15 19.09 -7.38
N ILE A 583 21.97 19.41 -6.83
CA ILE A 583 20.76 19.78 -7.59
C ILE A 583 20.24 21.12 -7.07
N ASP A 584 19.85 22.00 -7.99
CA ASP A 584 19.37 23.35 -7.68
C ASP A 584 18.15 23.71 -8.57
N GLU A 585 17.26 24.58 -8.05
CA GLU A 585 16.13 25.19 -8.75
C GLU A 585 15.27 24.23 -9.61
N VAL A 586 14.73 23.17 -8.98
CA VAL A 586 13.82 22.24 -9.66
C VAL A 586 12.46 22.87 -9.86
N ARG A 587 11.98 22.96 -11.10
CA ARG A 587 10.69 23.55 -11.46
C ARG A 587 9.91 22.70 -12.45
N VAL A 588 8.60 22.64 -12.28
CA VAL A 588 7.69 22.01 -13.24
C VAL A 588 6.50 22.94 -13.49
N TRP A 589 6.14 23.06 -14.77
CA TRP A 589 4.96 23.75 -15.24
C TRP A 589 4.06 22.80 -16.00
N ASN A 590 2.74 22.88 -15.79
CA ASN A 590 1.74 22.12 -16.55
C ASN A 590 1.43 22.77 -17.93
N ARG A 591 2.45 23.35 -18.55
CA ARG A 591 2.41 23.86 -19.92
C ARG A 591 3.78 23.80 -20.59
N SER A 592 3.78 23.93 -21.91
CA SER A 592 4.99 24.16 -22.69
C SER A 592 5.45 25.62 -22.52
N LEU A 593 6.63 25.85 -21.94
CA LEU A 593 7.28 27.16 -21.93
C LEU A 593 7.85 27.49 -23.31
N THR A 594 7.91 28.77 -23.66
CA THR A 594 8.64 29.25 -24.85
C THR A 594 10.15 29.20 -24.63
N ASP A 595 10.93 29.25 -25.71
CA ASP A 595 12.39 29.28 -25.63
C ASP A 595 12.91 30.53 -24.88
N ALA A 596 12.23 31.67 -25.04
CA ALA A 596 12.53 32.90 -24.32
C ALA A 596 12.24 32.77 -22.81
N GLU A 597 11.11 32.15 -22.44
CA GLU A 597 10.80 31.88 -21.04
C GLU A 597 11.82 30.95 -20.39
N LEU A 598 12.21 29.86 -21.07
CA LEU A 598 13.24 28.94 -20.59
C LEU A 598 14.61 29.60 -20.48
N THR A 599 14.97 30.46 -21.44
CA THR A 599 16.21 31.24 -21.39
C THR A 599 16.24 32.17 -20.18
N ARG A 600 15.12 32.84 -19.89
CA ARG A 600 14.98 33.71 -18.72
C ARG A 600 15.08 32.92 -17.41
N VAL A 601 14.40 31.77 -17.30
CA VAL A 601 14.53 30.86 -16.14
C VAL A 601 15.99 30.51 -15.90
N ARG A 602 16.71 30.11 -16.95
CA ARG A 602 18.13 29.76 -16.86
C ARG A 602 19.02 30.96 -16.48
N GLN A 603 18.80 32.14 -17.03
CA GLN A 603 19.76 33.25 -16.86
C GLN A 603 19.52 34.09 -15.61
N THR A 604 18.27 34.22 -15.17
CA THR A 604 17.91 35.15 -14.09
C THR A 604 17.12 34.50 -12.97
N ASN A 605 16.86 33.19 -13.05
CA ASN A 605 15.98 32.46 -12.14
C ASN A 605 14.51 32.93 -12.16
N LEU A 606 14.13 33.80 -13.10
CA LEU A 606 12.78 34.36 -13.21
C LEU A 606 11.92 33.51 -14.14
N GLY A 607 11.07 32.69 -13.53
CA GLY A 607 10.09 31.86 -14.22
C GLY A 607 8.67 32.44 -14.15
N PRO A 608 7.78 32.02 -15.06
CA PRO A 608 6.35 32.31 -14.92
C PRO A 608 5.81 31.69 -13.63
N SER A 609 5.04 32.44 -12.84
CA SER A 609 4.36 31.92 -11.65
C SER A 609 3.11 31.13 -12.02
N ALA A 610 2.36 31.61 -13.02
CA ALA A 610 1.20 30.92 -13.56
C ALA A 610 1.58 29.53 -14.09
N ASN A 611 0.74 28.54 -13.82
CA ASN A 611 0.91 27.16 -14.28
C ASN A 611 2.15 26.44 -13.68
N THR A 612 2.75 26.97 -12.61
CA THR A 612 3.80 26.28 -11.86
C THR A 612 3.18 25.24 -10.96
N THR A 613 3.52 23.96 -11.18
CA THR A 613 3.07 22.85 -10.35
C THR A 613 4.08 22.45 -9.29
N LEU A 614 5.37 22.73 -9.51
CA LEU A 614 6.46 22.45 -8.58
C LEU A 614 7.50 23.55 -8.69
N TRP A 615 8.00 24.04 -7.56
CA TRP A 615 9.22 24.84 -7.51
C TRP A 615 9.99 24.59 -6.21
N LEU A 616 11.04 23.80 -6.28
CA LEU A 616 11.99 23.57 -5.19
C LEU A 616 13.25 24.40 -5.45
N PRO A 617 13.47 25.51 -4.74
CA PRO A 617 14.75 26.22 -4.81
C PRO A 617 15.89 25.37 -4.30
N LEU A 618 15.63 24.47 -3.33
CA LEU A 618 16.65 23.63 -2.69
C LEU A 618 17.73 24.44 -1.95
N ASP A 619 17.38 25.65 -1.51
CA ASP A 619 18.28 26.61 -0.85
C ASP A 619 18.40 26.40 0.67
N GLN A 620 17.44 25.72 1.28
CA GLN A 620 17.39 25.51 2.73
C GLN A 620 16.75 24.18 3.11
N VAL A 621 17.30 23.54 4.16
CA VAL A 621 16.66 22.45 4.90
C VAL A 621 16.24 22.98 6.27
N THR A 622 14.97 22.76 6.62
CA THR A 622 14.42 23.04 7.96
C THR A 622 14.25 21.71 8.70
N ALA A 623 14.67 21.64 9.96
CA ALA A 623 14.50 20.43 10.77
C ALA A 623 13.02 20.01 10.86
N GLY A 624 12.77 18.70 10.94
CA GLY A 624 11.44 18.17 11.23
C GLY A 624 11.05 18.53 12.66
N GLY A 625 9.86 19.12 12.82
CA GLY A 625 9.35 19.63 14.11
C GLY A 625 8.86 18.58 15.10
#